data_AF-A0A916R2V5-F1
#
_entry.id   AF-A0A916R2V5-F1
#
_cell.length_a   1.000
_cell.length_b   1.000
_cell.length_c   1.000
_cell.angle_alpha   90.00
_cell.angle_beta   90.00
_cell.angle_gamma   90.00
#
_symmetry.space_group_name_H-M   'P 1'
#
loop_
_entity.id
_entity.type
_entity.pdbx_description
1 polymer ?
#
loop_
_entity_poly.entity_id
_entity_poly.type
_entity_poly.pdbx_seq_one_letter_code
_entity_poly.pdbx_strand_id
1 'polypeptide(L)'
;MCRTVSQDGKELSACVACQSPCIDIDAEKSYWDGISNPQEQRLYYGYVGITIGYFFYYYLYAGGWDYYLSGVWAHEENQLANLLTPGFYLLDQPVDIPKILAVPITLGLFTFGAIGIGSALEDAYKAYQHRHHQLSDPLIIRHRMFTLCTFFIFNFFFVFGGHNFIQLLPSPLPGLFTILMAVCSSLWLYRTWPRTPSLYQRESLASRLRKQLKKLNLDCAKFLEGRTIDDLSADEVYVLAKVLPDFSQEKRLQTYKAMLRDAIDEGYVNPADTLESFKQMRQELGISDGDHDTILTELGQQYPELFDPRKPHNRENSLRLESYRETLLEIILHSGKTHPDRNWVANLMKAFSEETSNEVLEDLLKSLSPEDRKLVQELRQEYSITTDDEADALKHTDPYQLWKAIAEPIGSLKHMSAGEEKELRQVFQYIDSDGSGYISLDELQIYIRAIGIYIDDVQIEKMLKAADTSGDNLISYEEFEAVFKSLKSQTEFRI
;
A
#
# COMPACT_ATOMS: atom_id res chain seq x y z
N MET A 1 5.38 -8.88 0.19
CA MET A 1 4.25 -9.40 -0.61
C MET A 1 3.03 -9.40 0.30
N CYS A 2 2.03 -8.59 -0.03
CA CYS A 2 0.86 -8.32 0.81
C CYS A 2 -0.23 -9.41 0.69
N ARG A 3 0.18 -10.69 0.75
CA ARG A 3 -0.72 -11.85 0.67
C ARG A 3 -0.37 -12.85 1.76
N THR A 4 -1.38 -13.28 2.52
CA THR A 4 -1.28 -14.39 3.48
C THR A 4 -2.25 -15.48 3.08
N VAL A 5 -1.96 -16.72 3.45
CA VAL A 5 -2.85 -17.84 3.20
C VAL A 5 -3.51 -18.21 4.53
N SER A 6 -4.84 -18.23 4.55
CA SER A 6 -5.60 -18.76 5.69
C SER A 6 -5.24 -20.22 5.95
N GLN A 7 -5.48 -20.73 7.17
CA GLN A 7 -5.31 -22.15 7.50
C GLN A 7 -6.10 -23.09 6.57
N ASP A 8 -7.15 -22.59 5.92
CA ASP A 8 -7.95 -23.31 4.92
C ASP A 8 -7.41 -23.24 3.47
N GLY A 9 -6.21 -22.68 3.26
CA GLY A 9 -5.58 -22.60 1.93
C GLY A 9 -6.13 -21.50 1.01
N LYS A 10 -6.99 -20.61 1.51
CA LYS A 10 -7.47 -19.43 0.75
C LYS A 10 -6.50 -18.27 0.87
N GLU A 11 -6.09 -17.72 -0.27
CA GLU A 11 -5.33 -16.46 -0.32
C GLU A 11 -6.21 -15.32 0.22
N LEU A 12 -5.74 -14.68 1.28
CA LEU A 12 -6.29 -13.45 1.85
C LEU A 12 -5.30 -12.32 1.54
N SER A 13 -5.80 -11.19 1.07
CA SER A 13 -5.01 -9.97 1.00
C SER A 13 -4.78 -9.45 2.42
N ALA A 14 -3.69 -9.87 3.07
CA ALA A 14 -3.19 -9.23 4.29
C ALA A 14 -2.43 -7.96 3.92
N CYS A 15 -3.13 -7.05 3.24
CA CYS A 15 -2.64 -5.71 2.98
C CYS A 15 -2.85 -4.89 4.26
N VAL A 16 -1.94 -5.07 5.23
CA VAL A 16 -1.94 -4.28 6.47
C VAL A 16 -0.73 -3.36 6.57
N ALA A 17 0.22 -3.47 5.63
CA ALA A 17 1.50 -2.79 5.71
C ALA A 17 2.19 -2.55 4.35
N CYS A 18 1.48 -2.31 3.24
CA CYS A 18 2.23 -1.88 2.06
C CYS A 18 2.62 -0.39 2.17
N GLN A 19 3.87 -0.10 1.82
CA GLN A 19 4.38 1.27 1.69
C GLN A 19 3.93 1.81 0.32
N SER A 20 3.44 3.04 0.24
CA SER A 20 3.29 3.68 -1.08
C SER A 20 4.66 4.10 -1.60
N PRO A 21 5.02 3.74 -2.84
CA PRO A 21 4.17 3.06 -3.83
C PRO A 21 4.40 1.52 -3.83
N CYS A 22 3.37 0.74 -3.47
CA CYS A 22 3.44 -0.74 -3.45
C CYS A 22 3.07 -1.35 -4.80
N ILE A 23 3.90 -2.28 -5.26
CA ILE A 23 3.70 -3.03 -6.51
C ILE A 23 2.43 -3.89 -6.51
N ASP A 24 2.01 -4.40 -5.34
CA ASP A 24 0.83 -5.28 -5.22
C ASP A 24 -0.50 -4.51 -5.41
N ILE A 25 -0.47 -3.18 -5.34
CA ILE A 25 -1.64 -2.30 -5.47
C ILE A 25 -1.68 -1.64 -6.83
N ASP A 26 -0.59 -0.96 -7.20
CA ASP A 26 -0.47 -0.26 -8.47
C ASP A 26 0.97 -0.38 -8.98
N ALA A 27 1.24 -1.50 -9.65
CA ALA A 27 2.54 -1.82 -10.20
C ALA A 27 3.04 -0.75 -11.19
N GLU A 28 2.13 -0.11 -11.94
CA GLU A 28 2.51 0.91 -12.92
C GLU A 28 2.88 2.24 -12.22
N LYS A 29 2.15 2.66 -11.18
CA LYS A 29 2.54 3.81 -10.34
C LYS A 29 3.91 3.59 -9.68
N SER A 30 4.06 2.45 -9.01
CA SER A 30 5.31 2.09 -8.31
C SER A 30 6.50 2.07 -9.25
N TYR A 31 6.31 1.53 -10.45
CA TYR A 31 7.31 1.59 -11.51
C TYR A 31 7.69 3.03 -11.90
N TRP A 32 6.71 3.92 -12.15
CA TRP A 32 6.99 5.29 -12.57
C TRP A 32 7.62 6.16 -11.47
N ASP A 33 7.23 5.96 -10.22
CA ASP A 33 7.83 6.66 -9.07
C ASP A 33 9.28 6.21 -8.86
N GLY A 34 9.54 4.90 -9.02
CA GLY A 34 10.85 4.28 -8.86
C GLY A 34 11.83 4.55 -9.98
N ILE A 35 11.37 4.81 -11.20
CA ILE A 35 12.21 4.83 -12.42
C ILE A 35 13.38 5.85 -12.37
N SER A 36 13.24 6.90 -11.57
CA SER A 36 14.29 7.92 -11.40
C SER A 36 15.46 7.42 -10.52
N ASN A 37 15.22 6.41 -9.68
CA ASN A 37 16.13 5.89 -8.67
C ASN A 37 17.36 5.18 -9.28
N PRO A 38 18.59 5.61 -8.96
CA PRO A 38 19.81 4.94 -9.40
C PRO A 38 19.95 3.48 -8.94
N GLN A 39 19.33 3.12 -7.82
CA GLN A 39 19.36 1.74 -7.33
C GLN A 39 18.56 0.80 -8.24
N GLU A 40 17.38 1.23 -8.70
CA GLU A 40 16.57 0.46 -9.65
C GLU A 40 17.27 0.33 -10.99
N GLN A 41 17.91 1.38 -11.48
CA GLN A 41 18.72 1.31 -12.69
C GLN A 41 19.80 0.22 -12.61
N ARG A 42 20.52 0.15 -11.49
CA ARG A 42 21.51 -0.92 -11.27
C ARG A 42 20.87 -2.30 -11.18
N LEU A 43 19.66 -2.40 -10.61
CA LEU A 43 18.92 -3.65 -10.52
C LEU A 43 18.56 -4.19 -11.92
N TYR A 44 17.97 -3.36 -12.79
CA TYR A 44 17.57 -3.77 -14.15
C TYR A 44 18.77 -4.25 -14.98
N TYR A 45 19.85 -3.46 -15.01
CA TYR A 45 21.04 -3.84 -15.78
C TYR A 45 21.82 -4.98 -15.14
N GLY A 46 21.89 -5.02 -13.80
CA GLY A 46 22.50 -6.12 -13.07
C GLY A 46 21.77 -7.45 -13.31
N TYR A 47 20.44 -7.42 -13.38
CA TYR A 47 19.64 -8.61 -13.66
C TYR A 47 19.86 -9.17 -15.08
N VAL A 48 20.12 -8.31 -16.07
CA VAL A 48 20.58 -8.76 -17.40
C VAL A 48 21.89 -9.53 -17.25
N GLY A 49 22.86 -8.95 -16.55
CA GLY A 49 24.16 -9.54 -16.34
C GLY A 49 24.11 -10.88 -15.61
N ILE A 50 23.42 -10.95 -14.47
CA ILE A 50 23.34 -12.20 -13.69
C ILE A 50 22.65 -13.31 -14.48
N THR A 51 21.63 -13.00 -15.29
CA THR A 51 20.93 -13.98 -16.12
C THR A 51 21.85 -14.53 -17.21
N ILE A 52 22.55 -13.65 -17.93
CA ILE A 52 23.54 -14.09 -18.93
C ILE A 52 24.65 -14.91 -18.26
N GLY A 53 25.19 -14.42 -17.15
CA GLY A 53 26.26 -15.09 -16.41
C GLY A 53 25.86 -16.47 -15.92
N TYR A 54 24.61 -16.66 -15.49
CA TYR A 54 24.08 -17.96 -15.06
C TYR A 54 24.14 -18.99 -16.19
N PHE A 55 23.58 -18.69 -17.35
CA PHE A 55 23.57 -19.65 -18.47
C PHE A 55 24.95 -19.80 -19.11
N PHE A 56 25.69 -18.71 -19.24
CA PHE A 56 27.02 -18.71 -19.84
C PHE A 56 28.06 -19.44 -18.99
N TYR A 57 27.87 -19.52 -17.66
CA TYR A 57 28.74 -20.32 -16.80
C TYR A 57 28.80 -21.79 -17.23
N TYR A 58 27.68 -22.38 -17.66
CA TYR A 58 27.67 -23.77 -18.13
C TYR A 58 28.51 -23.97 -19.39
N TYR A 59 28.52 -22.97 -20.28
CA TYR A 59 29.41 -22.96 -21.44
C TYR A 59 30.87 -22.87 -21.02
N LEU A 60 31.19 -21.98 -20.07
CA LEU A 60 32.55 -21.85 -19.54
C LEU A 60 33.02 -23.09 -18.76
N TYR A 61 32.10 -23.85 -18.18
CA TYR A 61 32.39 -25.08 -17.46
C TYR A 61 32.58 -26.28 -18.40
N ALA A 62 31.84 -26.37 -19.51
CA ALA A 62 31.88 -27.55 -20.38
C ALA A 62 32.57 -27.33 -21.72
N GLY A 63 33.00 -26.10 -22.04
CA GLY A 63 33.56 -25.75 -23.34
C GLY A 63 32.54 -25.73 -24.48
N GLY A 64 31.24 -25.88 -24.18
CA GLY A 64 30.17 -25.99 -25.16
C GLY A 64 28.77 -25.97 -24.53
N TRP A 65 27.74 -25.89 -25.37
CA TRP A 65 26.35 -25.84 -24.92
C TRP A 65 25.74 -27.23 -24.63
N ASP A 66 26.37 -28.30 -25.12
CA ASP A 66 25.85 -29.66 -25.02
C ASP A 66 25.63 -30.09 -23.56
N TYR A 67 26.52 -29.70 -22.65
CA TYR A 67 26.39 -30.01 -21.23
C TYR A 67 25.13 -29.41 -20.61
N TYR A 68 24.83 -28.14 -20.91
CA TYR A 68 23.63 -27.50 -20.40
C TYR A 68 22.37 -28.04 -21.11
N LEU A 69 22.39 -28.12 -22.45
CA LEU A 69 21.24 -28.48 -23.28
C LEU A 69 20.85 -29.97 -23.17
N SER A 70 21.77 -30.84 -22.80
CA SER A 70 21.48 -32.25 -22.54
C SER A 70 20.77 -32.49 -21.21
N GLY A 71 20.87 -31.55 -20.25
CA GLY A 71 20.30 -31.72 -18.91
C GLY A 71 21.06 -32.69 -18.00
N VAL A 72 22.24 -33.16 -18.41
CA VAL A 72 23.08 -34.10 -17.63
C VAL A 72 23.47 -33.50 -16.28
N TRP A 73 23.66 -32.18 -16.21
CA TRP A 73 23.97 -31.43 -14.99
C TRP A 73 22.98 -31.67 -13.83
N ALA A 74 21.71 -32.00 -14.12
CA ALA A 74 20.70 -32.27 -13.11
C ALA A 74 20.81 -33.66 -12.46
N HIS A 75 21.60 -34.56 -13.05
CA HIS A 75 21.76 -35.95 -12.63
C HIS A 75 23.20 -36.31 -12.25
N GLU A 76 24.10 -35.32 -12.14
CA GLU A 76 25.48 -35.57 -11.69
C GLU A 76 25.52 -36.07 -10.24
N GLU A 77 26.06 -37.25 -10.03
CA GLU A 77 26.34 -37.77 -8.70
C GLU A 77 27.52 -37.03 -8.06
N ASN A 78 27.50 -36.88 -6.72
CA ASN A 78 28.60 -36.32 -5.93
C ASN A 78 28.99 -34.86 -6.25
N GLN A 79 28.03 -33.99 -6.59
CA GLN A 79 28.26 -32.56 -6.85
C GLN A 79 29.07 -31.84 -5.76
N LEU A 80 28.88 -32.22 -4.48
CA LEU A 80 29.61 -31.66 -3.34
C LEU A 80 31.11 -31.97 -3.38
N ALA A 81 31.49 -33.18 -3.81
CA ALA A 81 32.90 -33.56 -3.95
C ALA A 81 33.59 -32.78 -5.08
N ASN A 82 32.82 -32.37 -6.09
CA ASN A 82 33.32 -31.65 -7.25
C ASN A 82 33.52 -30.14 -7.01
N LEU A 83 33.16 -29.60 -5.84
CA LEU A 83 33.25 -28.14 -5.58
C LEU A 83 34.67 -27.56 -5.68
N LEU A 84 35.69 -28.38 -5.36
CA LEU A 84 37.11 -27.98 -5.41
C LEU A 84 37.79 -28.31 -6.74
N THR A 85 37.08 -28.97 -7.66
CA THR A 85 37.59 -29.26 -9.01
C THR A 85 37.64 -27.97 -9.85
N PRO A 86 38.46 -27.94 -10.91
CA PRO A 86 38.48 -26.83 -11.87
C PRO A 86 37.08 -26.45 -12.33
N GLY A 87 36.75 -25.15 -12.24
CA GLY A 87 35.44 -24.60 -12.53
C GLY A 87 35.32 -23.96 -13.90
N PHE A 88 36.42 -23.82 -14.63
CA PHE A 88 36.46 -23.33 -16.01
C PHE A 88 37.23 -24.29 -16.90
N TYR A 89 36.69 -24.52 -18.10
CA TYR A 89 37.29 -25.31 -19.16
C TYR A 89 37.26 -24.45 -20.43
N LEU A 90 38.33 -23.69 -20.63
CA LEU A 90 38.49 -22.78 -21.77
C LEU A 90 39.33 -23.47 -22.82
N LEU A 91 38.82 -23.59 -24.05
CA LEU A 91 39.54 -24.26 -25.16
C LEU A 91 40.02 -25.66 -24.78
N ASP A 92 39.16 -26.43 -24.12
CA ASP A 92 39.44 -27.79 -23.62
C ASP A 92 40.59 -27.88 -22.59
N GLN A 93 41.04 -26.75 -22.02
CA GLN A 93 42.03 -26.72 -20.94
C GLN A 93 41.38 -26.30 -19.62
N PRO A 94 41.59 -27.07 -18.53
CA PRO A 94 41.11 -26.69 -17.21
C PRO A 94 41.89 -25.48 -16.70
N VAL A 95 41.18 -24.50 -16.15
CA VAL A 95 41.79 -23.39 -15.41
C VAL A 95 41.69 -23.71 -13.93
N ASP A 96 42.79 -23.53 -13.19
CA ASP A 96 42.93 -23.82 -11.75
C ASP A 96 42.18 -22.83 -10.85
N ILE A 97 40.90 -22.61 -11.14
CA ILE A 97 39.97 -21.87 -10.28
C ILE A 97 38.89 -22.85 -9.86
N PRO A 98 38.77 -23.17 -8.56
CA PRO A 98 37.73 -24.06 -8.05
C PRO A 98 36.31 -23.62 -8.43
N LYS A 99 35.38 -24.56 -8.66
CA LYS A 99 33.97 -24.27 -8.97
C LYS A 99 33.32 -23.29 -7.99
N ILE A 100 33.60 -23.44 -6.70
CA ILE A 100 33.05 -22.58 -5.64
C ILE A 100 33.44 -21.10 -5.80
N LEU A 101 34.56 -20.81 -6.46
CA LEU A 101 34.99 -19.45 -6.80
C LEU A 101 34.61 -19.06 -8.23
N ALA A 102 34.65 -20.00 -9.17
CA ALA A 102 34.35 -19.76 -10.58
C ALA A 102 32.91 -19.24 -10.79
N VAL A 103 31.92 -19.79 -10.07
CA VAL A 103 30.52 -19.35 -10.16
C VAL A 103 30.34 -17.89 -9.72
N PRO A 104 30.68 -17.48 -8.48
CA PRO A 104 30.49 -16.09 -8.06
C PRO A 104 31.34 -15.09 -8.84
N ILE A 105 32.54 -15.47 -9.29
CA ILE A 105 33.36 -14.63 -10.18
C ILE A 105 32.62 -14.37 -11.51
N THR A 106 32.07 -15.43 -12.12
CA THR A 106 31.32 -15.31 -13.38
C THR A 106 30.09 -14.42 -13.18
N LEU A 107 29.26 -14.71 -12.19
CA LEU A 107 28.05 -13.93 -11.92
C LEU A 107 28.38 -12.47 -11.61
N GLY A 108 29.40 -12.21 -10.78
CA GLY A 108 29.85 -10.86 -10.46
C GLY A 108 30.33 -10.10 -11.68
N LEU A 109 31.23 -10.69 -12.50
CA LEU A 109 31.78 -10.05 -13.69
C LEU A 109 30.69 -9.68 -14.69
N PHE A 110 29.76 -10.60 -14.98
CA PHE A 110 28.66 -10.31 -15.90
C PHE A 110 27.69 -9.28 -15.32
N THR A 111 27.41 -9.31 -14.01
CA THR A 111 26.52 -8.34 -13.34
C THR A 111 27.11 -6.92 -13.40
N PHE A 112 28.35 -6.73 -12.93
CA PHE A 112 28.99 -5.40 -12.94
C PHE A 112 29.28 -4.92 -14.36
N GLY A 113 29.65 -5.83 -15.27
CA GLY A 113 29.83 -5.52 -16.69
C GLY A 113 28.54 -5.02 -17.34
N ALA A 114 27.41 -5.69 -17.09
CA ALA A 114 26.11 -5.28 -17.63
C ALA A 114 25.65 -3.94 -17.04
N ILE A 115 25.88 -3.66 -15.75
CA ILE A 115 25.61 -2.34 -15.16
C ILE A 115 26.42 -1.24 -15.85
N GLY A 116 27.71 -1.49 -16.11
CA GLY A 116 28.58 -0.53 -16.80
C GLY A 116 28.15 -0.29 -18.25
N ILE A 117 27.90 -1.36 -19.01
CA ILE A 117 27.47 -1.28 -20.41
C ILE A 117 26.08 -0.63 -20.52
N GLY A 118 25.12 -1.06 -19.70
CA GLY A 118 23.75 -0.52 -19.70
C GLY A 118 23.71 0.97 -19.41
N SER A 119 24.45 1.41 -18.39
CA SER A 119 24.60 2.83 -18.06
C SER A 119 25.24 3.62 -19.20
N ALA A 120 26.32 3.11 -19.79
CA ALA A 120 27.01 3.77 -20.90
C ALA A 120 26.11 3.88 -22.15
N LEU A 121 25.32 2.86 -22.45
CA LEU A 121 24.36 2.88 -23.57
C LEU A 121 23.23 3.88 -23.33
N GLU A 122 22.68 3.93 -22.11
CA GLU A 122 21.66 4.90 -21.74
C GLU A 122 22.17 6.34 -21.90
N ASP A 123 23.39 6.63 -21.42
CA ASP A 123 23.99 7.95 -21.53
C ASP A 123 24.35 8.32 -22.98
N ALA A 124 24.83 7.35 -23.76
CA ALA A 124 25.04 7.53 -25.19
C ALA A 124 23.73 7.84 -25.93
N TYR A 125 22.63 7.17 -25.57
CA TYR A 125 21.33 7.39 -26.19
C TYR A 125 20.74 8.76 -25.81
N LYS A 126 20.89 9.20 -24.55
CA LYS A 126 20.56 10.57 -24.12
C LYS A 126 21.35 11.61 -24.92
N ALA A 127 22.66 11.42 -25.02
CA ALA A 127 23.54 12.33 -25.76
C ALA A 127 23.18 12.39 -27.26
N TYR A 128 22.82 11.24 -27.85
CA TYR A 128 22.36 11.16 -29.23
C TYR A 128 21.08 11.97 -29.46
N GLN A 129 20.05 11.78 -28.64
CA GLN A 129 18.78 12.52 -28.79
C GLN A 129 18.95 14.03 -28.59
N HIS A 130 19.77 14.43 -27.62
CA HIS A 130 20.08 15.85 -27.38
C HIS A 130 20.76 16.49 -28.59
N ARG A 131 21.70 15.78 -29.25
CA ARG A 131 22.38 16.27 -30.47
C ARG A 131 21.44 16.39 -31.67
N HIS A 132 20.39 15.57 -31.74
CA HIS A 132 19.41 15.59 -32.81
C HIS A 132 18.19 16.49 -32.52
N HIS A 133 18.27 17.37 -31.51
CA HIS A 133 17.20 18.29 -31.10
C HIS A 133 15.85 17.61 -30.78
N GLN A 134 15.87 16.32 -30.47
CA GLN A 134 14.70 15.62 -29.94
C GLN A 134 14.71 15.76 -28.43
N LEU A 135 13.96 16.74 -27.92
CA LEU A 135 13.69 16.93 -26.49
C LEU A 135 12.81 15.78 -25.99
N SER A 136 13.41 14.61 -25.72
CA SER A 136 12.73 13.53 -25.02
C SER A 136 13.06 13.61 -23.54
N ASP A 137 12.05 13.41 -22.72
CA ASP A 137 12.21 13.28 -21.27
C ASP A 137 13.20 12.13 -20.95
N PRO A 138 14.25 12.38 -20.13
CA PRO A 138 15.17 11.34 -19.66
C PRO A 138 14.49 10.11 -19.06
N LEU A 139 13.31 10.27 -18.45
CA LEU A 139 12.54 9.16 -17.88
C LEU A 139 12.01 8.22 -18.98
N ILE A 140 11.59 8.77 -20.12
CA ILE A 140 11.12 7.97 -21.27
C ILE A 140 12.27 7.17 -21.88
N ILE A 141 13.45 7.78 -21.98
CA ILE A 141 14.66 7.10 -22.46
C ILE A 141 14.96 5.90 -21.57
N ARG A 142 14.95 6.10 -20.26
CA ARG A 142 15.20 5.02 -19.28
C ARG A 142 14.13 3.93 -19.36
N HIS A 143 12.86 4.30 -19.47
CA HIS A 143 11.77 3.33 -19.65
C HIS A 143 11.99 2.45 -20.88
N ARG A 144 12.40 3.03 -22.01
CA ARG A 144 12.71 2.27 -23.22
C ARG A 144 13.89 1.33 -23.02
N MET A 145 14.94 1.77 -22.33
CA MET A 145 16.08 0.92 -21.99
C MET A 145 15.66 -0.27 -21.11
N PHE A 146 14.87 -0.04 -20.06
CA PHE A 146 14.37 -1.12 -19.19
C PHE A 146 13.43 -2.07 -19.92
N THR A 147 12.59 -1.55 -20.81
CA THR A 147 11.70 -2.36 -21.64
C THR A 147 12.51 -3.26 -22.59
N LEU A 148 13.56 -2.73 -23.22
CA LEU A 148 14.47 -3.53 -24.04
C LEU A 148 15.23 -4.58 -23.22
N CYS A 149 15.70 -4.24 -22.02
CA CYS A 149 16.36 -5.18 -21.13
C CYS A 149 15.42 -6.33 -20.75
N THR A 150 14.19 -6.00 -20.37
CA THR A 150 13.17 -7.00 -19.99
C THR A 150 12.81 -7.89 -21.17
N PHE A 151 12.58 -7.31 -22.34
CA PHE A 151 12.32 -8.06 -23.57
C PHE A 151 13.50 -8.99 -23.91
N PHE A 152 14.73 -8.49 -23.83
CA PHE A 152 15.93 -9.27 -24.08
C PHE A 152 16.05 -10.43 -23.09
N ILE A 153 15.96 -10.16 -21.78
CA ILE A 153 16.09 -11.18 -20.73
C ILE A 153 15.01 -12.24 -20.86
N PHE A 154 13.76 -11.84 -21.11
CA PHE A 154 12.66 -12.79 -21.26
C PHE A 154 12.94 -13.76 -22.40
N ASN A 155 13.28 -13.26 -23.60
CA ASN A 155 13.59 -14.12 -24.74
C ASN A 155 14.87 -14.95 -24.50
N PHE A 156 15.92 -14.34 -23.95
CA PHE A 156 17.17 -15.04 -23.62
C PHE A 156 16.92 -16.18 -22.62
N PHE A 157 16.13 -15.93 -21.59
CA PHE A 157 15.74 -16.95 -20.62
C PHE A 157 15.01 -18.11 -21.30
N PHE A 158 14.04 -17.88 -22.20
CA PHE A 158 13.33 -18.98 -22.86
C PHE A 158 14.13 -19.67 -23.98
N VAL A 159 15.24 -19.10 -24.44
CA VAL A 159 16.18 -19.79 -25.33
C VAL A 159 16.91 -20.92 -24.58
N PHE A 160 17.28 -20.70 -23.31
CA PHE A 160 18.05 -21.67 -22.51
C PHE A 160 17.20 -22.37 -21.44
N GLY A 161 16.45 -21.60 -20.67
CA GLY A 161 15.55 -22.05 -19.62
C GLY A 161 14.43 -22.92 -20.19
N GLY A 162 14.31 -24.14 -19.67
CA GLY A 162 13.27 -25.07 -20.08
C GLY A 162 13.49 -25.75 -21.43
N HIS A 163 14.52 -25.36 -22.20
CA HIS A 163 14.78 -25.88 -23.55
C HIS A 163 14.83 -27.42 -23.60
N ASN A 164 15.54 -28.01 -22.64
CA ASN A 164 15.73 -29.47 -22.54
C ASN A 164 14.40 -30.20 -22.35
N PHE A 165 13.46 -29.60 -21.62
CA PHE A 165 12.12 -30.16 -21.42
C PHE A 165 11.23 -29.95 -22.65
N ILE A 166 11.34 -28.78 -23.29
CA ILE A 166 10.58 -28.46 -24.51
C ILE A 166 10.96 -29.40 -25.65
N GLN A 167 12.24 -29.77 -25.77
CA GLN A 167 12.70 -30.74 -26.78
C GLN A 167 12.12 -32.15 -26.61
N LEU A 168 11.63 -32.52 -25.42
CA LEU A 168 10.98 -33.82 -25.20
C LEU A 168 9.56 -33.89 -25.80
N LEU A 169 8.98 -32.75 -26.20
CA LEU A 169 7.65 -32.71 -26.80
C LEU A 169 7.67 -33.24 -28.24
N PRO A 170 6.60 -33.93 -28.70
CA PRO A 170 6.52 -34.41 -30.08
C PRO A 170 6.52 -33.24 -31.08
N SER A 171 7.19 -33.42 -32.21
CA SER A 171 7.15 -32.44 -33.31
C SER A 171 5.71 -32.25 -33.82
N PRO A 172 5.22 -31.00 -34.01
CA PRO A 172 5.97 -29.74 -34.13
C PRO A 172 5.98 -28.84 -32.87
N LEU A 173 5.59 -29.36 -31.70
CA LEU A 173 5.37 -28.56 -30.48
C LEU A 173 6.58 -27.72 -30.03
N PRO A 174 7.85 -28.18 -30.10
CA PRO A 174 9.00 -27.37 -29.69
C PRO A 174 9.15 -26.07 -30.49
N GLY A 175 8.93 -26.15 -31.81
CA GLY A 175 8.98 -24.99 -32.70
C GLY A 175 7.83 -24.02 -32.44
N LEU A 176 6.61 -24.54 -32.23
CA LEU A 176 5.44 -23.73 -31.89
C LEU A 176 5.61 -22.99 -30.56
N PHE A 177 6.18 -23.63 -29.55
CA PHE A 177 6.46 -22.99 -28.26
C PHE A 177 7.40 -21.79 -28.44
N THR A 178 8.49 -21.96 -29.19
CA THR A 178 9.46 -20.89 -29.44
C THR A 178 8.81 -19.69 -30.17
N ILE A 179 7.99 -19.97 -31.18
CA ILE A 179 7.25 -18.93 -31.91
C ILE A 179 6.26 -18.22 -30.97
N LEU A 180 5.52 -18.98 -30.15
CA LEU A 180 4.56 -18.42 -29.20
C LEU A 180 5.24 -17.46 -28.22
N MET A 181 6.37 -17.87 -27.61
CA MET A 181 7.10 -17.02 -26.68
C MET A 181 7.62 -15.73 -27.33
N ALA A 182 8.14 -15.83 -28.56
CA ALA A 182 8.59 -14.67 -29.33
C ALA A 182 7.43 -13.71 -29.70
N VAL A 183 6.26 -14.25 -30.05
CA VAL A 183 5.06 -13.45 -30.35
C VAL A 183 4.54 -12.76 -29.08
N CYS A 184 4.43 -13.48 -27.97
CA CYS A 184 3.98 -12.93 -26.70
C CYS A 184 4.90 -11.82 -26.20
N SER A 185 6.23 -12.04 -26.23
CA SER A 185 7.21 -11.03 -25.82
C SER A 185 7.20 -9.80 -26.74
N SER A 186 7.02 -10.01 -28.05
CA SER A 186 6.93 -8.91 -29.03
C SER A 186 5.64 -8.11 -28.87
N LEU A 187 4.51 -8.77 -28.56
CA LEU A 187 3.25 -8.09 -28.25
C LEU A 187 3.35 -7.27 -26.96
N TRP A 188 4.00 -7.83 -25.93
CA TRP A 188 4.28 -7.10 -24.69
C TRP A 188 5.17 -5.88 -24.96
N LEU A 189 6.24 -6.04 -25.74
CA LEU A 189 7.13 -4.93 -26.12
C LEU A 189 6.34 -3.84 -26.87
N TYR A 190 5.53 -4.22 -27.86
CA TYR A 190 4.69 -3.29 -28.62
C TYR A 190 3.72 -2.51 -27.74
N ARG A 191 3.07 -3.16 -26.78
CA ARG A 191 2.13 -2.51 -25.85
C ARG A 191 2.81 -1.64 -24.82
N THR A 192 3.99 -2.03 -24.36
CA THR A 192 4.73 -1.34 -23.30
C THR A 192 5.51 -0.15 -23.84
N TRP A 193 6.05 -0.24 -25.06
CA TRP A 193 6.86 0.81 -25.68
C TRP A 193 6.27 2.24 -25.68
N PRO A 194 4.96 2.44 -25.95
CA PRO A 194 4.36 3.77 -25.93
C PRO A 194 3.96 4.27 -24.54
N ARG A 195 4.14 3.48 -23.46
CA ARG A 195 3.73 3.89 -22.11
C ARG A 195 4.59 5.09 -21.64
N THR A 196 3.93 6.06 -21.03
CA THR A 196 4.56 7.25 -20.44
C THR A 196 3.91 7.58 -19.09
N PRO A 197 4.60 8.30 -18.20
CA PRO A 197 4.02 8.75 -16.94
C PRO A 197 2.73 9.57 -17.15
N SER A 198 2.72 10.44 -18.17
CA SER A 198 1.56 11.27 -18.51
C SER A 198 0.36 10.46 -19.01
N LEU A 199 0.60 9.39 -19.78
CA LEU A 199 -0.46 8.50 -20.24
C LEU A 199 -1.10 7.76 -19.05
N TYR A 200 -0.27 7.22 -18.16
CA TYR A 200 -0.72 6.57 -16.93
C TYR A 200 -1.54 7.53 -16.05
N GLN A 201 -1.04 8.74 -15.81
CA GLN A 201 -1.77 9.77 -15.06
C GLN A 201 -3.13 10.05 -15.69
N ARG A 202 -3.20 10.23 -17.01
CA ARG A 202 -4.45 10.48 -17.73
C ARG A 202 -5.45 9.33 -17.60
N GLU A 203 -5.00 8.09 -17.72
CA GLU A 203 -5.83 6.88 -17.55
C GLU A 203 -6.36 6.76 -16.10
N SER A 204 -5.48 7.00 -15.13
CA SER A 204 -5.82 7.01 -13.69
C SER A 204 -6.88 8.06 -13.36
N LEU A 205 -6.71 9.28 -13.88
CA LEU A 205 -7.65 10.38 -13.75
C LEU A 205 -9.00 10.10 -14.43
N ALA A 206 -8.99 9.51 -15.63
CA ALA A 206 -10.20 9.11 -16.32
C ALA A 206 -10.99 8.05 -15.54
N SER A 207 -10.29 7.12 -14.88
CA SER A 207 -10.92 6.14 -13.99
C SER A 207 -11.65 6.80 -12.81
N ARG A 208 -11.07 7.86 -12.21
CA ARG A 208 -11.73 8.65 -11.15
C ARG A 208 -12.94 9.41 -11.68
N LEU A 209 -12.80 10.07 -12.82
CA LEU A 209 -13.90 10.77 -13.48
C LEU A 209 -15.05 9.81 -13.79
N ARG A 210 -14.75 8.59 -14.30
CA ARG A 210 -15.73 7.53 -14.52
C ARG A 210 -16.51 7.20 -13.24
N LYS A 211 -15.82 7.01 -12.11
CA LYS A 211 -16.47 6.75 -10.81
C LYS A 211 -17.40 7.88 -10.39
N GLN A 212 -16.99 9.15 -10.58
CA GLN A 212 -17.81 10.30 -10.21
C GLN A 212 -19.02 10.48 -11.14
N LEU A 213 -18.85 10.28 -12.45
CA LEU A 213 -19.95 10.32 -13.43
C LEU A 213 -21.04 9.29 -13.09
N LYS A 214 -20.65 8.09 -12.63
CA LYS A 214 -21.62 7.08 -12.15
C LYS A 214 -22.44 7.56 -10.95
N LYS A 215 -21.83 8.27 -10.00
CA LYS A 215 -22.52 8.80 -8.81
C LYS A 215 -23.57 9.85 -9.15
N LEU A 216 -23.38 10.58 -10.25
CA LEU A 216 -24.28 11.64 -10.68
C LEU A 216 -25.57 11.14 -11.37
N ASN A 217 -25.71 9.84 -11.59
CA ASN A 217 -26.89 9.17 -12.17
C ASN A 217 -27.46 9.90 -13.41
N LEU A 218 -26.57 10.28 -14.34
CA LEU A 218 -26.90 11.02 -15.56
C LEU A 218 -27.44 10.06 -16.64
N ASP A 219 -28.34 10.53 -17.53
CA ASP A 219 -28.81 9.76 -18.69
C ASP A 219 -27.71 9.69 -19.77
N CYS A 220 -26.76 8.78 -19.58
CA CYS A 220 -25.67 8.55 -20.53
C CYS A 220 -26.06 7.59 -21.66
N ALA A 221 -27.17 6.86 -21.56
CA ALA A 221 -27.51 5.75 -22.45
C ALA A 221 -27.59 6.17 -23.93
N LYS A 222 -28.07 7.39 -24.19
CA LYS A 222 -28.15 7.98 -25.54
C LYS A 222 -26.79 8.23 -26.20
N PHE A 223 -25.73 8.38 -25.41
CA PHE A 223 -24.39 8.72 -25.90
C PHE A 223 -23.43 7.54 -25.96
N LEU A 224 -23.84 6.38 -25.42
CA LEU A 224 -22.98 5.22 -25.28
C LEU A 224 -23.28 4.10 -26.29
N GLU A 225 -24.28 4.28 -27.17
CA GLU A 225 -24.64 3.31 -28.22
C GLU A 225 -24.80 1.86 -27.71
N GLY A 226 -25.30 1.70 -26.48
CA GLY A 226 -25.48 0.39 -25.82
C GLY A 226 -24.27 -0.12 -25.03
N ARG A 227 -23.15 0.60 -24.99
CA ARG A 227 -22.01 0.36 -24.09
C ARG A 227 -22.27 0.95 -22.70
N THR A 228 -21.52 0.48 -21.71
CA THR A 228 -21.51 1.07 -20.36
C THR A 228 -20.37 2.07 -20.21
N ILE A 229 -20.43 2.93 -19.18
CA ILE A 229 -19.33 3.88 -18.89
C ILE A 229 -18.01 3.14 -18.57
N ASP A 230 -18.09 1.87 -18.13
CA ASP A 230 -16.91 1.03 -17.85
C ASP A 230 -16.15 0.61 -19.09
N ASP A 231 -16.84 0.51 -20.22
CA ASP A 231 -16.25 0.06 -21.49
C ASP A 231 -15.47 1.19 -22.19
N LEU A 232 -15.58 2.44 -21.71
CA LEU A 232 -14.98 3.61 -22.34
C LEU A 232 -13.48 3.68 -22.07
N SER A 233 -12.71 3.95 -23.11
CA SER A 233 -11.32 4.38 -22.99
C SER A 233 -11.19 5.71 -22.25
N ALA A 234 -9.98 6.05 -21.78
CA ALA A 234 -9.73 7.31 -21.09
C ALA A 234 -10.19 8.53 -21.91
N ASP A 235 -9.92 8.52 -23.21
CA ASP A 235 -10.30 9.61 -24.13
C ASP A 235 -11.82 9.71 -24.29
N GLU A 236 -12.51 8.58 -24.43
CA GLU A 236 -13.97 8.56 -24.54
C GLU A 236 -14.63 9.08 -23.25
N VAL A 237 -14.06 8.84 -22.07
CA VAL A 237 -14.58 9.39 -20.80
C VAL A 237 -14.50 10.92 -20.77
N TYR A 238 -13.39 11.51 -21.22
CA TYR A 238 -13.27 12.98 -21.28
C TYR A 238 -14.21 13.58 -22.33
N VAL A 239 -14.36 12.94 -23.49
CA VAL A 239 -15.31 13.38 -24.53
C VAL A 239 -16.73 13.31 -24.00
N LEU A 240 -17.11 12.22 -23.32
CA LEU A 240 -18.42 12.08 -22.70
C LEU A 240 -18.68 13.22 -21.71
N ALA A 241 -17.72 13.50 -20.83
CA ALA A 241 -17.85 14.61 -19.87
C ALA A 241 -18.06 15.97 -20.56
N LYS A 242 -17.45 16.21 -21.72
CA LYS A 242 -17.66 17.46 -22.46
C LYS A 242 -19.04 17.56 -23.13
N VAL A 243 -19.57 16.44 -23.61
CA VAL A 243 -20.77 16.37 -24.45
C VAL A 243 -22.07 16.22 -23.65
N LEU A 244 -22.00 15.73 -22.41
CA LEU A 244 -23.19 15.51 -21.57
C LEU A 244 -23.95 16.84 -21.30
N PRO A 245 -25.21 16.98 -21.76
CA PRO A 245 -25.97 18.21 -21.60
C PRO A 245 -26.36 18.49 -20.15
N ASP A 246 -26.61 17.42 -19.36
CA ASP A 246 -26.95 17.52 -17.94
C ASP A 246 -25.73 17.74 -17.04
N PHE A 247 -24.52 17.80 -17.59
CA PHE A 247 -23.27 18.05 -16.88
C PHE A 247 -22.91 19.54 -16.92
N SER A 248 -23.72 20.33 -16.21
CA SER A 248 -23.58 21.78 -16.07
C SER A 248 -22.22 22.19 -15.49
N GLN A 249 -21.85 23.46 -15.63
CA GLN A 249 -20.62 24.01 -15.07
C GLN A 249 -20.51 23.79 -13.54
N GLU A 250 -21.63 23.90 -12.82
CA GLU A 250 -21.68 23.63 -11.39
C GLU A 250 -21.35 22.17 -11.06
N LYS A 251 -21.95 21.21 -11.79
CA LYS A 251 -21.64 19.79 -11.62
C LYS A 251 -20.19 19.45 -12.00
N ARG A 252 -19.63 20.13 -12.99
CA ARG A 252 -18.20 20.01 -13.36
C ARG A 252 -17.30 20.46 -12.23
N LEU A 253 -17.58 21.62 -11.62
CA LEU A 253 -16.83 22.14 -10.48
C LEU A 253 -16.93 21.20 -9.27
N GLN A 254 -18.12 20.71 -8.94
CA GLN A 254 -18.31 19.74 -7.85
C GLN A 254 -17.58 18.42 -8.12
N THR A 255 -17.65 17.91 -9.36
CA THR A 255 -16.94 16.69 -9.76
C THR A 255 -15.43 16.90 -9.66
N TYR A 256 -14.94 18.04 -10.15
CA TYR A 256 -13.53 18.39 -10.07
C TYR A 256 -13.05 18.51 -8.62
N LYS A 257 -13.82 19.19 -7.75
CA LYS A 257 -13.57 19.26 -6.30
C LYS A 257 -13.51 17.87 -5.66
N ALA A 258 -14.46 16.99 -5.96
CA ALA A 258 -14.48 15.63 -5.43
C ALA A 258 -13.27 14.79 -5.90
N MET A 259 -12.91 14.88 -7.19
CA MET A 259 -11.75 14.17 -7.73
C MET A 259 -10.44 14.70 -7.15
N LEU A 260 -10.31 16.02 -6.97
CA LEU A 260 -9.12 16.65 -6.41
C LEU A 260 -8.94 16.23 -4.96
N ARG A 261 -10.02 16.26 -4.17
CA ARG A 261 -10.04 15.73 -2.80
C ARG A 261 -9.62 14.26 -2.78
N ASP A 262 -10.31 13.41 -3.55
CA ASP A 262 -10.04 11.96 -3.58
C ASP A 262 -8.57 11.68 -3.97
N ALA A 263 -8.01 12.43 -4.91
CA ALA A 263 -6.64 12.20 -5.37
C ALA A 263 -5.56 12.73 -4.41
N ILE A 264 -5.84 13.80 -3.64
CA ILE A 264 -4.94 14.25 -2.56
C ILE A 264 -5.03 13.25 -1.40
N ASP A 265 -6.23 12.87 -0.97
CA ASP A 265 -6.50 11.94 0.14
C ASP A 265 -6.00 10.50 -0.10
N GLU A 266 -5.92 10.09 -1.36
CA GLU A 266 -5.35 8.80 -1.76
C GLU A 266 -3.82 8.89 -2.01
N GLY A 267 -3.20 10.07 -1.88
CA GLY A 267 -1.75 10.23 -2.00
C GLY A 267 -1.24 10.05 -3.43
N TYR A 268 -2.10 10.30 -4.42
CA TYR A 268 -1.71 10.26 -5.82
C TYR A 268 -0.97 11.53 -6.24
N VAL A 269 -1.15 12.63 -5.51
CA VAL A 269 -0.53 13.90 -5.83
C VAL A 269 -0.06 14.59 -4.54
N ASN A 270 1.19 15.05 -4.54
CA ASN A 270 1.69 15.91 -3.48
C ASN A 270 0.97 17.27 -3.58
N PRO A 271 0.40 17.82 -2.48
CA PRO A 271 -0.19 19.16 -2.46
C PRO A 271 0.69 20.24 -3.11
N ALA A 272 2.02 20.13 -3.00
CA ALA A 272 2.97 21.07 -3.60
C ALA A 272 3.06 21.01 -5.15
N ASP A 273 2.77 19.85 -5.75
CA ASP A 273 2.91 19.59 -7.20
C ASP A 273 1.55 19.42 -7.91
N THR A 274 0.45 19.76 -7.22
CA THR A 274 -0.93 19.60 -7.70
C THR A 274 -1.23 20.41 -8.95
N LEU A 275 -0.63 21.59 -9.09
CA LEU A 275 -0.96 22.53 -10.16
C LEU A 275 -0.65 21.98 -11.55
N GLU A 276 0.51 21.34 -11.72
CA GLU A 276 0.89 20.74 -13.00
C GLU A 276 0.26 19.36 -13.18
N SER A 277 0.13 18.58 -12.09
CA SER A 277 -0.43 17.22 -12.10
C SER A 277 -1.91 17.17 -12.51
N PHE A 278 -2.71 18.18 -12.16
CA PHE A 278 -4.13 18.26 -12.55
C PHE A 278 -4.42 19.19 -13.72
N LYS A 279 -3.41 19.88 -14.25
CA LYS A 279 -3.59 20.84 -15.35
C LYS A 279 -4.35 20.26 -16.53
N GLN A 280 -4.00 19.03 -16.92
CA GLN A 280 -4.67 18.35 -18.02
C GLN A 280 -6.17 18.12 -17.70
N MET A 281 -6.50 17.62 -16.52
CA MET A 281 -7.90 17.42 -16.11
C MET A 281 -8.68 18.74 -16.06
N ARG A 282 -8.07 19.81 -15.54
CA ARG A 282 -8.68 21.14 -15.52
C ARG A 282 -9.03 21.59 -16.92
N GLN A 283 -8.09 21.45 -17.87
CA GLN A 283 -8.32 21.76 -19.28
C GLN A 283 -9.40 20.88 -19.91
N GLU A 284 -9.41 19.57 -19.62
CA GLU A 284 -10.41 18.65 -20.15
C GLU A 284 -11.82 18.93 -19.63
N LEU A 285 -11.96 19.41 -18.39
CA LEU A 285 -13.25 19.79 -17.81
C LEU A 285 -13.62 21.27 -18.02
N GLY A 286 -12.72 22.07 -18.60
CA GLY A 286 -12.93 23.50 -18.81
C GLY A 286 -12.93 24.31 -17.50
N ILE A 287 -12.15 23.89 -16.51
CA ILE A 287 -12.00 24.59 -15.22
C ILE A 287 -10.91 25.65 -15.35
N SER A 288 -11.23 26.90 -14.99
CA SER A 288 -10.26 28.00 -15.02
C SER A 288 -9.23 27.89 -13.88
N ASP A 289 -8.09 28.58 -13.99
CA ASP A 289 -7.11 28.67 -12.89
C ASP A 289 -7.75 29.29 -11.63
N GLY A 290 -8.59 30.33 -11.79
CA GLY A 290 -9.29 30.97 -10.68
C GLY A 290 -10.31 30.06 -9.98
N ASP A 291 -11.05 29.24 -10.74
CA ASP A 291 -11.98 28.26 -10.16
C ASP A 291 -11.22 27.17 -9.40
N HIS A 292 -10.06 26.74 -9.91
CA HIS A 292 -9.20 25.77 -9.25
C HIS A 292 -8.67 26.30 -7.92
N ASP A 293 -8.16 27.53 -7.89
CA ASP A 293 -7.66 28.17 -6.66
C ASP A 293 -8.77 28.37 -5.63
N THR A 294 -9.98 28.70 -6.10
CA THR A 294 -11.18 28.80 -5.25
C THR A 294 -11.51 27.44 -4.63
N ILE A 295 -11.52 26.37 -5.43
CA ILE A 295 -11.77 25.01 -4.95
C ILE A 295 -10.69 24.55 -3.95
N LEU A 296 -9.42 24.86 -4.20
CA LEU A 296 -8.34 24.57 -3.25
C LEU A 296 -8.53 25.32 -1.93
N THR A 297 -8.94 26.59 -2.00
CA THR A 297 -9.23 27.39 -0.80
C THR A 297 -10.42 26.80 -0.02
N GLU A 298 -11.50 26.43 -0.71
CA GLU A 298 -12.65 25.78 -0.09
C GLU A 298 -12.29 24.42 0.53
N LEU A 299 -11.50 23.61 -0.17
CA LEU A 299 -11.03 22.33 0.35
C LEU A 299 -10.13 22.53 1.57
N GLY A 300 -9.25 23.53 1.57
CA GLY A 300 -8.38 23.84 2.71
C GLY A 300 -9.14 24.37 3.93
N GLN A 301 -10.28 25.04 3.72
CA GLN A 301 -11.17 25.44 4.81
C GLN A 301 -12.01 24.27 5.34
N GLN A 302 -12.52 23.43 4.43
CA GLN A 302 -13.41 22.32 4.78
C GLN A 302 -12.66 21.11 5.36
N TYR A 303 -11.44 20.88 4.89
CA TYR A 303 -10.57 19.76 5.25
C TYR A 303 -9.12 20.27 5.46
N PRO A 304 -8.84 21.03 6.54
CA PRO A 304 -7.50 21.58 6.81
C PRO A 304 -6.41 20.49 6.86
N GLU A 305 -6.77 19.29 7.33
CA GLU A 305 -5.93 18.12 7.38
C GLU A 305 -5.50 17.59 6.02
N LEU A 306 -6.19 17.93 4.94
CA LEU A 306 -5.86 17.51 3.56
C LEU A 306 -4.63 18.25 2.99
N PHE A 307 -4.21 19.33 3.65
CA PHE A 307 -3.07 20.16 3.24
C PHE A 307 -1.97 20.25 4.31
N ASP A 308 -2.05 19.46 5.39
CA ASP A 308 -0.97 19.42 6.39
C ASP A 308 0.23 18.65 5.81
N PRO A 309 1.36 19.31 5.52
CA PRO A 309 2.54 18.65 4.93
C PRO A 309 3.18 17.61 5.86
N ARG A 310 2.78 17.57 7.14
CA ARG A 310 3.22 16.56 8.11
C ARG A 310 2.33 15.32 8.09
N LYS A 311 1.14 15.40 7.49
CA LYS A 311 0.22 14.26 7.36
C LYS A 311 0.47 13.53 6.04
N PRO A 312 0.77 12.23 6.07
CA PRO A 312 0.83 11.44 4.87
C PRO A 312 -0.60 11.21 4.36
N HIS A 313 -1.02 11.93 3.33
CA HIS A 313 -2.34 11.78 2.69
C HIS A 313 -2.48 10.49 1.88
N ASN A 314 -1.83 9.40 2.29
CA ASN A 314 -2.05 8.12 1.66
C ASN A 314 -3.08 7.37 2.50
N ARG A 315 -4.29 7.17 1.97
CA ARG A 315 -5.33 6.32 2.57
C ARG A 315 -4.80 5.00 3.13
N GLU A 316 -3.81 4.41 2.47
CA GLU A 316 -3.16 3.19 2.95
C GLU A 316 -2.28 3.42 4.19
N ASN A 317 -1.57 4.54 4.28
CA ASN A 317 -0.85 4.90 5.49
C ASN A 317 -1.83 5.17 6.64
N SER A 318 -2.96 5.84 6.37
CA SER A 318 -4.02 6.01 7.36
C SER A 318 -4.53 4.66 7.87
N LEU A 319 -4.78 3.69 6.98
CA LEU A 319 -5.19 2.33 7.35
C LEU A 319 -4.08 1.56 8.08
N ARG A 320 -2.81 1.75 7.70
CA ARG A 320 -1.63 1.19 8.39
C ARG A 320 -1.54 1.68 9.83
N LEU A 321 -1.65 3.01 10.04
CA LEU A 321 -1.64 3.64 11.35
C LEU A 321 -2.84 3.22 12.19
N GLU A 322 -4.02 3.13 11.57
CA GLU A 322 -5.24 2.64 12.21
C GLU A 322 -5.10 1.18 12.68
N SER A 323 -4.60 0.29 11.82
CA SER A 323 -4.40 -1.12 12.19
C SER A 323 -3.30 -1.30 13.24
N TYR A 324 -2.21 -0.54 13.15
CA TYR A 324 -1.18 -0.50 14.18
C TYR A 324 -1.79 -0.10 15.53
N ARG A 325 -2.55 1.00 15.54
CA ARG A 325 -3.21 1.52 16.74
C ARG A 325 -4.18 0.50 17.34
N GLU A 326 -5.03 -0.14 16.53
CA GLU A 326 -5.96 -1.17 17.01
C GLU A 326 -5.22 -2.32 17.69
N THR A 327 -4.14 -2.80 17.06
CA THR A 327 -3.36 -3.94 17.59
C THR A 327 -2.59 -3.54 18.85
N LEU A 328 -2.03 -2.33 18.87
CA LEU A 328 -1.36 -1.75 20.04
C LEU A 328 -2.35 -1.63 21.21
N LEU A 329 -3.55 -1.13 20.96
CA LEU A 329 -4.64 -1.06 21.92
C LEU A 329 -4.95 -2.44 22.49
N GLU A 330 -5.12 -3.46 21.64
CA GLU A 330 -5.43 -4.81 22.09
C GLU A 330 -4.33 -5.41 22.96
N ILE A 331 -3.05 -5.21 22.61
CA ILE A 331 -1.91 -5.66 23.43
C ILE A 331 -1.95 -4.97 24.80
N ILE A 332 -2.13 -3.64 24.83
CA ILE A 332 -2.15 -2.88 26.08
C ILE A 332 -3.34 -3.30 26.96
N LEU A 333 -4.53 -3.42 26.37
CA LEU A 333 -5.76 -3.84 27.04
C LEU A 333 -5.65 -5.26 27.60
N HIS A 334 -5.10 -6.19 26.82
CA HIS A 334 -4.84 -7.56 27.27
C HIS A 334 -3.85 -7.60 28.43
N SER A 335 -2.75 -6.85 28.33
CA SER A 335 -1.75 -6.72 29.39
C SER A 335 -2.39 -6.19 30.69
N GLY A 336 -3.25 -5.17 30.58
CA GLY A 336 -4.00 -4.58 31.69
C GLY A 336 -4.86 -5.58 32.47
N LYS A 337 -5.46 -6.58 31.80
CA LYS A 337 -6.25 -7.65 32.47
C LYS A 337 -5.40 -8.54 33.37
N THR A 338 -4.15 -8.76 33.01
CA THR A 338 -3.24 -9.64 33.76
C THR A 338 -2.56 -8.93 34.93
N HIS A 339 -2.58 -7.59 34.94
CA HIS A 339 -1.92 -6.73 35.94
C HIS A 339 -2.83 -5.55 36.38
N PRO A 340 -3.90 -5.81 37.16
CA PRO A 340 -4.96 -4.83 37.47
C PRO A 340 -4.55 -3.68 38.40
N ASP A 341 -3.41 -3.76 39.09
CA ASP A 341 -3.01 -2.80 40.14
C ASP A 341 -2.46 -1.46 39.61
N ARG A 342 -2.61 -1.16 38.32
CA ARG A 342 -2.01 0.00 37.65
C ARG A 342 -3.07 0.89 37.01
N ASN A 343 -2.89 2.21 37.11
CA ASN A 343 -3.70 3.23 36.42
C ASN A 343 -3.45 3.25 34.90
N TRP A 344 -3.45 2.08 34.25
CA TRP A 344 -3.09 1.93 32.85
C TRP A 344 -4.11 2.59 31.93
N VAL A 345 -5.41 2.59 32.29
CA VAL A 345 -6.46 3.27 31.51
C VAL A 345 -6.22 4.77 31.48
N ALA A 346 -5.89 5.36 32.63
CA ALA A 346 -5.58 6.79 32.71
C ALA A 346 -4.32 7.12 31.90
N ASN A 347 -3.27 6.29 31.96
CA ASN A 347 -2.06 6.48 31.17
C ASN A 347 -2.32 6.28 29.66
N LEU A 348 -3.16 5.33 29.29
CA LEU A 348 -3.54 5.01 27.92
C LEU A 348 -4.34 6.16 27.31
N MET A 349 -5.35 6.65 28.02
CA MET A 349 -6.15 7.80 27.61
C MET A 349 -5.32 9.09 27.56
N LYS A 350 -4.37 9.27 28.48
CA LYS A 350 -3.40 10.38 28.40
C LYS A 350 -2.51 10.25 27.16
N ALA A 351 -2.11 9.04 26.79
CA ALA A 351 -1.43 8.74 25.53
C ALA A 351 -2.34 8.87 24.30
N PHE A 352 -3.66 9.08 24.46
CA PHE A 352 -4.59 9.41 23.37
C PHE A 352 -5.01 10.89 23.36
N SER A 353 -4.43 11.72 24.25
CA SER A 353 -4.74 13.16 24.31
C SER A 353 -4.11 13.93 23.15
N GLU A 354 -4.66 15.10 22.82
CA GLU A 354 -4.12 16.00 21.77
C GLU A 354 -2.69 16.48 22.10
N GLU A 355 -2.33 16.50 23.39
CA GLU A 355 -1.01 16.85 23.93
C GLU A 355 -0.09 15.64 24.12
N THR A 356 -0.25 14.59 23.31
CA THR A 356 0.59 13.39 23.40
C THR A 356 2.07 13.73 23.28
N SER A 357 2.83 13.49 24.35
CA SER A 357 4.29 13.44 24.29
C SER A 357 4.75 12.00 24.14
N ASN A 358 5.79 11.77 23.33
CA ASN A 358 6.41 10.45 23.18
C ASN A 358 6.87 9.87 24.55
N GLU A 359 7.13 10.73 25.52
CA GLU A 359 7.47 10.35 26.89
C GLU A 359 6.31 9.63 27.61
N VAL A 360 5.07 10.13 27.49
CA VAL A 360 3.89 9.50 28.12
C VAL A 360 3.65 8.11 27.55
N LEU A 361 3.80 7.96 26.23
CA LEU A 361 3.66 6.66 25.58
C LEU A 361 4.77 5.69 25.99
N GLU A 362 6.03 6.12 25.97
CA GLU A 362 7.15 5.27 26.37
C GLU A 362 7.05 4.84 27.84
N ASP A 363 6.55 5.70 28.71
CA ASP A 363 6.28 5.33 30.11
C ASP A 363 5.14 4.32 30.24
N LEU A 364 4.10 4.41 29.41
CA LEU A 364 3.07 3.38 29.31
C LEU A 364 3.66 2.05 28.83
N LEU A 365 4.48 2.06 27.78
CA LEU A 365 5.09 0.85 27.23
C LEU A 365 6.05 0.19 28.21
N LYS A 366 6.81 0.97 29.00
CA LYS A 366 7.64 0.43 30.11
C LYS A 366 6.81 -0.29 31.17
N SER A 367 5.55 0.09 31.34
CA SER A 367 4.64 -0.54 32.28
C SER A 367 4.11 -1.90 31.79
N LEU A 368 4.30 -2.25 30.52
CA LEU A 368 3.91 -3.55 29.98
C LEU A 368 4.88 -4.67 30.43
N SER A 369 4.40 -5.92 30.34
CA SER A 369 5.24 -7.10 30.57
C SER A 369 6.42 -7.15 29.57
N PRO A 370 7.52 -7.87 29.87
CA PRO A 370 8.60 -8.05 28.91
C PRO A 370 8.13 -8.71 27.60
N GLU A 371 7.18 -9.65 27.67
CA GLU A 371 6.60 -10.28 26.48
C GLU A 371 5.81 -9.28 25.63
N ASP A 372 4.91 -8.49 26.25
CA ASP A 372 4.09 -7.51 25.55
C ASP A 372 4.92 -6.37 24.95
N ARG A 373 5.98 -5.93 25.66
CA ARG A 373 6.95 -4.97 25.09
C ARG A 373 7.63 -5.49 23.84
N LYS A 374 7.98 -6.78 23.83
CA LYS A 374 8.57 -7.41 22.66
C LYS A 374 7.55 -7.47 21.52
N LEU A 375 6.30 -7.81 21.80
CA LEU A 375 5.21 -7.79 20.81
C LEU A 375 5.01 -6.39 20.22
N VAL A 376 4.99 -5.34 21.04
CA VAL A 376 4.90 -3.95 20.55
C VAL A 376 6.11 -3.59 19.69
N GLN A 377 7.31 -4.04 20.05
CA GLN A 377 8.51 -3.79 19.25
C GLN A 377 8.48 -4.53 17.90
N GLU A 378 8.02 -5.78 17.90
CA GLU A 378 7.79 -6.57 16.67
C GLU A 378 6.72 -5.90 15.80
N LEU A 379 5.63 -5.41 16.41
CA LEU A 379 4.56 -4.67 15.75
C LEU A 379 5.07 -3.35 15.11
N ARG A 380 5.88 -2.58 15.83
CA ARG A 380 6.52 -1.36 15.31
C ARG A 380 7.37 -1.67 14.07
N GLN A 381 8.10 -2.78 14.08
CA GLN A 381 8.92 -3.20 12.94
C GLN A 381 8.06 -3.67 11.76
N GLU A 382 7.06 -4.51 12.02
CA GLU A 382 6.14 -5.05 11.01
C GLU A 382 5.41 -3.93 10.26
N TYR A 383 4.88 -2.95 11.00
CA TYR A 383 4.18 -1.81 10.43
C TYR A 383 5.11 -0.66 10.03
N SER A 384 6.43 -0.78 10.24
CA SER A 384 7.42 0.29 9.97
C SER A 384 7.03 1.64 10.59
N ILE A 385 6.61 1.63 11.85
CA ILE A 385 6.11 2.81 12.57
C ILE A 385 7.28 3.64 13.08
N THR A 386 7.30 4.91 12.69
CA THR A 386 8.20 5.92 13.28
C THR A 386 7.62 6.48 14.57
N THR A 387 8.44 7.18 15.37
CA THR A 387 7.95 7.87 16.59
C THR A 387 6.89 8.93 16.28
N ASP A 388 7.01 9.58 15.12
CA ASP A 388 6.06 10.60 14.69
C ASP A 388 4.75 9.97 14.17
N ASP A 389 4.85 8.86 13.44
CA ASP A 389 3.71 8.03 13.02
C ASP A 389 2.89 7.53 14.21
N GLU A 390 3.56 7.09 15.27
CA GLU A 390 2.92 6.56 16.46
C GLU A 390 2.16 7.66 17.23
N ALA A 391 2.77 8.83 17.40
CA ALA A 391 2.09 9.98 18.00
C ALA A 391 0.87 10.41 17.17
N ASP A 392 0.97 10.41 15.84
CA ASP A 392 -0.13 10.76 14.95
C ASP A 392 -1.28 9.74 15.00
N ALA A 393 -0.95 8.44 15.00
CA ALA A 393 -1.92 7.36 15.11
C ALA A 393 -2.77 7.49 16.38
N LEU A 394 -2.13 7.79 17.52
CA LEU A 394 -2.78 7.93 18.81
C LEU A 394 -3.63 9.21 18.91
N LYS A 395 -3.20 10.34 18.33
CA LYS A 395 -3.98 11.59 18.35
C LYS A 395 -5.34 11.48 17.67
N HIS A 396 -5.43 10.68 16.61
CA HIS A 396 -6.65 10.53 15.82
C HIS A 396 -7.47 9.29 16.21
N THR A 397 -7.38 8.88 17.48
CA THR A 397 -8.08 7.69 17.98
C THR A 397 -9.59 7.89 17.97
N ASP A 398 -10.29 6.92 17.39
CA ASP A 398 -11.75 6.92 17.30
C ASP A 398 -12.36 6.93 18.73
N PRO A 399 -13.35 7.79 19.02
CA PRO A 399 -14.03 7.85 20.31
C PRO A 399 -14.55 6.50 20.82
N TYR A 400 -14.90 5.61 19.91
CA TYR A 400 -15.34 4.27 20.22
C TYR A 400 -14.22 3.36 20.76
N GLN A 401 -12.99 3.52 20.26
CA GLN A 401 -11.83 2.82 20.83
C GLN A 401 -11.53 3.31 22.25
N LEU A 402 -11.83 4.58 22.55
CA LEU A 402 -11.79 5.11 23.92
C LEU A 402 -12.86 4.45 24.80
N TRP A 403 -14.08 4.28 24.28
CA TRP A 403 -15.14 3.51 24.94
C TRP A 403 -14.73 2.06 25.20
N LYS A 404 -14.08 1.38 24.24
CA LYS A 404 -13.53 0.02 24.43
C LYS A 404 -12.53 -0.02 25.59
N ALA A 405 -11.63 0.97 25.67
CA ALA A 405 -10.62 1.05 26.72
C ALA A 405 -11.20 1.27 28.12
N ILE A 406 -12.35 1.94 28.22
CA ILE A 406 -13.06 2.22 29.47
C ILE A 406 -14.02 1.08 29.84
N ALA A 407 -14.67 0.46 28.87
CA ALA A 407 -15.61 -0.65 29.08
C ALA A 407 -14.92 -1.92 29.62
N GLU A 408 -13.68 -2.19 29.23
CA GLU A 408 -12.93 -3.36 29.72
C GLU A 408 -12.69 -3.36 31.25
N PRO A 409 -12.21 -2.27 31.86
CA PRO A 409 -12.12 -2.11 33.32
C PRO A 409 -13.47 -2.08 34.04
N ILE A 410 -14.52 -1.52 33.43
CA ILE A 410 -15.85 -1.33 34.06
C ILE A 410 -16.53 -2.65 34.43
N GLY A 411 -16.15 -3.76 33.80
CA GLY A 411 -16.57 -5.07 34.24
C GLY A 411 -16.78 -6.04 33.08
N SER A 412 -15.81 -6.93 32.88
CA SER A 412 -15.99 -8.23 32.22
C SER A 412 -16.93 -8.26 31.01
N LEU A 413 -16.46 -7.74 29.87
CA LEU A 413 -16.96 -8.15 28.55
C LEU A 413 -16.97 -9.68 28.34
N LYS A 414 -16.28 -10.46 29.18
CA LYS A 414 -16.28 -11.94 29.18
C LYS A 414 -17.43 -12.61 29.95
N HIS A 415 -18.23 -11.91 30.75
CA HIS A 415 -19.32 -12.53 31.53
C HIS A 415 -20.74 -12.18 31.05
N MET A 416 -20.87 -11.42 29.96
CA MET A 416 -22.15 -11.08 29.34
C MET A 416 -22.73 -12.26 28.54
N SER A 417 -23.27 -13.26 29.24
CA SER A 417 -24.14 -14.29 28.63
C SER A 417 -25.47 -14.39 29.38
N ALA A 418 -26.56 -14.28 28.62
CA ALA A 418 -27.97 -14.55 28.98
C ALA A 418 -28.67 -13.61 30.00
N GLY A 419 -27.98 -12.68 30.66
CA GLY A 419 -28.55 -11.64 31.56
C GLY A 419 -28.55 -10.20 31.02
N GLU A 420 -28.34 -10.05 29.70
CA GLU A 420 -27.75 -8.88 29.02
C GLU A 420 -28.38 -7.52 29.33
N GLU A 421 -29.71 -7.40 29.32
CA GLU A 421 -30.39 -6.12 29.51
C GLU A 421 -30.33 -5.64 30.98
N LYS A 422 -30.36 -6.56 31.95
CA LYS A 422 -30.43 -6.19 33.37
C LYS A 422 -29.11 -5.64 33.88
N GLU A 423 -27.99 -6.20 33.44
CA GLU A 423 -26.66 -5.76 33.87
C GLU A 423 -26.27 -4.43 33.22
N LEU A 424 -26.52 -4.26 31.91
CA LEU A 424 -26.34 -2.98 31.22
C LEU A 424 -27.17 -1.87 31.86
N ARG A 425 -28.42 -2.18 32.22
CA ARG A 425 -29.32 -1.24 32.90
C ARG A 425 -28.87 -0.91 34.32
N GLN A 426 -28.26 -1.84 35.04
CA GLN A 426 -27.68 -1.56 36.36
C GLN A 426 -26.48 -0.63 36.27
N VAL A 427 -25.62 -0.80 35.26
CA VAL A 427 -24.49 0.11 35.02
C VAL A 427 -25.01 1.49 34.66
N PHE A 428 -25.98 1.58 33.74
CA PHE A 428 -26.60 2.85 33.37
C PHE A 428 -27.18 3.59 34.59
N GLN A 429 -27.96 2.88 35.43
CA GLN A 429 -28.53 3.43 36.66
C GLN A 429 -27.50 3.80 37.74
N TYR A 430 -26.31 3.22 37.69
CA TYR A 430 -25.24 3.58 38.62
C TYR A 430 -24.53 4.87 38.19
N ILE A 431 -24.45 5.13 36.88
CA ILE A 431 -23.89 6.35 36.31
C ILE A 431 -24.88 7.51 36.42
N ASP A 432 -26.16 7.26 36.10
CA ASP A 432 -27.31 8.17 36.26
C ASP A 432 -27.63 8.34 37.75
N SER A 433 -26.86 9.21 38.40
CA SER A 433 -26.86 9.41 39.84
C SER A 433 -28.07 10.19 40.32
N ASP A 434 -28.63 11.04 39.46
CA ASP A 434 -29.82 11.84 39.74
C ASP A 434 -31.13 11.14 39.33
N GLY A 435 -31.04 10.02 38.62
CA GLY A 435 -32.18 9.21 38.19
C GLY A 435 -33.01 9.88 37.10
N SER A 436 -32.41 10.77 36.32
CA SER A 436 -33.05 11.50 35.23
C SER A 436 -33.44 10.60 34.06
N GLY A 437 -32.85 9.40 33.97
CA GLY A 437 -32.98 8.49 32.83
C GLY A 437 -32.00 8.81 31.70
N TYR A 438 -31.07 9.73 31.93
CA TYR A 438 -30.06 10.17 30.98
C TYR A 438 -28.71 10.30 31.70
N ILE A 439 -27.61 10.03 31.01
CA ILE A 439 -26.27 10.30 31.56
C ILE A 439 -25.80 11.65 31.04
N SER A 440 -25.62 12.60 31.97
CA SER A 440 -25.03 13.90 31.67
C SER A 440 -23.50 13.86 31.59
N LEU A 441 -22.90 14.91 31.01
CA LEU A 441 -21.44 15.06 30.97
C LEU A 441 -20.82 15.00 32.39
N ASP A 442 -21.44 15.69 33.34
CA ASP A 442 -20.96 15.76 34.73
C ASP A 442 -21.03 14.40 35.42
N GLU A 443 -22.09 13.63 35.19
CA GLU A 443 -22.24 12.28 35.74
C GLU A 443 -21.25 11.30 35.14
N LEU A 444 -21.02 11.39 33.82
CA LEU A 444 -19.99 10.62 33.15
C LEU A 444 -18.60 10.96 33.71
N GLN A 445 -18.30 12.25 33.95
CA GLN A 445 -17.06 12.69 34.59
C GLN A 445 -16.90 12.13 36.00
N ILE A 446 -17.93 12.25 36.83
CA ILE A 446 -17.92 11.77 38.22
C ILE A 446 -17.69 10.26 38.24
N TYR A 447 -18.42 9.52 37.42
CA TYR A 447 -18.33 8.07 37.36
C TYR A 447 -16.93 7.61 36.92
N ILE A 448 -16.39 8.18 35.85
CA ILE A 448 -15.05 7.83 35.35
C ILE A 448 -13.98 8.11 36.43
N ARG A 449 -14.09 9.24 37.14
CA ARG A 449 -13.19 9.55 38.26
C ARG A 449 -13.37 8.59 39.44
N ALA A 450 -14.60 8.14 39.70
CA ALA A 450 -14.91 7.22 40.79
C ALA A 450 -14.35 5.80 40.58
N ILE A 451 -14.27 5.33 39.33
CA ILE A 451 -13.63 4.04 38.97
C ILE A 451 -12.10 4.13 38.89
N GLY A 452 -11.51 5.24 39.37
CA GLY A 452 -10.06 5.44 39.46
C GLY A 452 -9.40 5.90 38.15
N ILE A 453 -10.19 6.29 37.15
CA ILE A 453 -9.70 6.77 35.87
C ILE A 453 -9.67 8.31 35.91
N TYR A 454 -8.47 8.89 35.77
CA TYR A 454 -8.28 10.34 35.72
C TYR A 454 -8.02 10.75 34.28
N ILE A 455 -9.01 11.36 33.63
CA ILE A 455 -8.95 11.86 32.25
C ILE A 455 -9.38 13.33 32.18
N ASP A 456 -9.03 13.99 31.08
CA ASP A 456 -9.39 15.38 30.83
C ASP A 456 -10.85 15.53 30.37
N ASP A 457 -11.41 16.73 30.58
CA ASP A 457 -12.82 16.99 30.32
C ASP A 457 -13.14 17.02 28.81
N VAL A 458 -12.14 17.31 27.95
CA VAL A 458 -12.28 17.36 26.49
C VAL A 458 -12.50 15.96 25.91
N GLN A 459 -11.79 14.97 26.42
CA GLN A 459 -11.95 13.57 26.02
C GLN A 459 -13.32 13.03 26.42
N ILE A 460 -13.80 13.39 27.60
CA ILE A 460 -15.15 12.99 28.06
C ILE A 460 -16.22 13.61 27.17
N GLU A 461 -16.05 14.87 26.75
CA GLU A 461 -16.95 15.52 25.81
C GLU A 461 -16.96 14.80 24.44
N LYS A 462 -15.81 14.37 23.93
CA LYS A 462 -15.72 13.58 22.69
C LYS A 462 -16.42 12.23 22.81
N MET A 463 -16.28 11.56 23.95
CA MET A 463 -16.97 10.28 24.21
C MET A 463 -18.48 10.46 24.26
N LEU A 464 -18.96 11.53 24.89
CA LEU A 464 -20.38 11.86 24.96
C LEU A 464 -20.94 12.12 23.57
N LYS A 465 -20.29 12.96 22.76
CA LYS A 465 -20.72 13.24 21.38
C LYS A 465 -20.77 12.02 20.48
N ALA A 466 -19.94 11.01 20.75
CA ALA A 466 -19.94 9.78 19.97
C ALA A 466 -21.09 8.83 20.33
N ALA A 467 -21.58 8.90 21.58
CA ALA A 467 -22.73 8.15 22.04
C ALA A 467 -24.06 8.86 21.75
N ASP A 468 -24.08 10.19 21.87
CA ASP A 468 -25.24 11.05 21.63
C ASP A 468 -25.56 11.15 20.13
N THR A 469 -26.47 10.29 19.67
CA THR A 469 -26.99 10.30 18.30
C THR A 469 -28.12 11.30 18.12
N SER A 470 -28.76 11.70 19.21
CA SER A 470 -29.90 12.60 19.24
C SER A 470 -29.51 14.09 19.20
N GLY A 471 -28.29 14.41 19.61
CA GLY A 471 -27.70 15.75 19.67
C GLY A 471 -28.17 16.59 20.86
N ASP A 472 -28.68 15.96 21.93
CA ASP A 472 -29.18 16.65 23.12
C ASP A 472 -28.11 16.86 24.21
N ASN A 473 -26.86 16.44 23.94
CA ASN A 473 -25.73 16.40 24.86
C ASN A 473 -25.96 15.54 26.11
N LEU A 474 -26.87 14.58 26.01
CA LEU A 474 -27.15 13.58 27.02
C LEU A 474 -26.99 12.19 26.37
N ILE A 475 -26.81 11.16 27.19
CA ILE A 475 -26.79 9.78 26.69
C ILE A 475 -28.01 9.07 27.23
N SER A 476 -28.97 8.77 26.36
CA SER A 476 -30.12 7.92 26.68
C SER A 476 -29.71 6.46 26.90
N TYR A 477 -30.57 5.66 27.53
CA TYR A 477 -30.31 4.23 27.71
C TYR A 477 -30.16 3.51 26.36
N GLU A 478 -30.96 3.88 25.36
CA GLU A 478 -30.91 3.30 24.02
C GLU A 478 -29.58 3.61 23.32
N GLU A 479 -29.06 4.82 23.47
CA GLU A 479 -27.75 5.23 22.95
C GLU A 479 -26.60 4.52 23.65
N PHE A 480 -26.67 4.46 24.99
CA PHE A 480 -25.73 3.70 25.80
C PHE A 480 -25.70 2.22 25.36
N GLU A 481 -26.86 1.60 25.20
CA GLU A 481 -26.97 0.20 24.77
C GLU A 481 -26.41 0.00 23.35
N ALA A 482 -26.65 0.94 22.43
CA ALA A 482 -26.16 0.87 21.06
C ALA A 482 -24.62 0.89 20.99
N VAL A 483 -23.95 1.73 21.80
CA VAL A 483 -22.49 1.78 21.91
C VAL A 483 -21.93 0.45 22.43
N PHE A 484 -22.54 -0.15 23.45
CA PHE A 484 -22.08 -1.43 24.00
C PHE A 484 -22.34 -2.62 23.05
N LYS A 485 -23.45 -2.63 22.31
CA LYS A 485 -23.77 -3.68 21.33
C LYS A 485 -22.83 -3.66 20.14
N SER A 486 -22.48 -2.49 19.63
CA SER A 486 -21.46 -2.41 18.57
C SER A 486 -20.11 -2.93 19.10
N LEU A 487 -19.73 -2.62 20.36
CA LEU A 487 -18.43 -3.04 20.92
C LEU A 487 -18.28 -4.56 20.90
N LYS A 488 -19.37 -5.25 21.20
CA LYS A 488 -19.46 -6.72 21.16
C LYS A 488 -19.40 -7.26 19.72
N SER A 489 -20.15 -6.68 18.78
CA SER A 489 -20.22 -7.19 17.40
C SER A 489 -18.88 -7.11 16.65
N GLN A 490 -18.09 -6.06 16.89
CA GLN A 490 -16.75 -5.94 16.33
C GLN A 490 -15.75 -6.96 16.91
N THR A 491 -16.00 -7.40 18.14
CA THR A 491 -15.15 -8.39 18.83
C THR A 491 -15.50 -9.83 18.42
N GLU A 492 -16.77 -10.14 18.17
CA GLU A 492 -17.24 -11.49 17.79
C GLU A 492 -17.04 -11.82 16.29
N PHE A 493 -16.99 -10.84 15.40
CA PHE A 493 -16.76 -11.07 13.96
C PHE A 493 -15.30 -11.41 13.60
N ARG A 494 -14.39 -11.42 14.59
CA ARG A 494 -12.93 -11.53 14.42
C ARG A 494 -12.31 -12.77 15.09
N ILE A 495 -13.12 -13.74 15.59
CA ILE A 495 -12.64 -15.05 16.08
C ILE A 495 -12.81 -16.13 15.01
#